data_AF-F5J3D8-F1
#
_entry.id   AF-F5J3D8-F1
#
_cell.length_a   1.000
_cell.length_b   1.000
_cell.length_c   1.000
_cell.angle_alpha   90.00
_cell.angle_beta   90.00
_cell.angle_gamma   90.00
#
_symmetry.space_group_name_H-M   'P 1'
#
loop_
_entity.id
_entity.type
_entity.pdbx_description
1 polymer ?
#
loop_
_entity_poly.entity_id
_entity_poly.type
_entity_poly.pdbx_seq_one_letter_code
_entity_poly.pdbx_strand_id
1 'polypeptide(L)'
;MNIIISKSKLLLILSIVLSLIFFAACDDTETTDETDFALYYTGMTDIGPSMTGVISTPSYIGGKPSGFEIFKVTLDGESYSSSSFVINEDEGAITISETAGMYQYQKSLGNQNNGHLFGLKYKF
;
A
#
# COMPACT_ATOMS: atom_id res chain seq x y z
N MET A 1 -50.75 18.87 -43.96
CA MET A 1 -50.63 18.15 -42.68
C MET A 1 -49.52 17.08 -42.66
N ASN A 2 -48.51 17.10 -43.57
CA ASN A 2 -47.48 16.05 -43.63
C ASN A 2 -46.05 16.52 -43.23
N ILE A 3 -45.82 17.83 -43.15
CA ILE A 3 -44.49 18.41 -42.86
C ILE A 3 -44.20 18.45 -41.35
N ILE A 4 -45.24 18.61 -40.52
CA ILE A 4 -45.11 18.66 -39.05
C ILE A 4 -44.77 17.26 -38.50
N ILE A 5 -45.34 16.21 -39.10
CA ILE A 5 -45.11 14.81 -38.72
C ILE A 5 -43.67 14.38 -39.06
N SER A 6 -43.08 14.87 -40.17
CA SER A 6 -41.70 14.52 -40.54
C SER A 6 -40.65 15.17 -39.63
N LYS A 7 -40.85 16.44 -39.24
CA LYS A 7 -39.97 17.14 -38.29
C LYS A 7 -40.01 16.52 -36.89
N SER A 8 -41.18 16.09 -36.43
CA SER A 8 -41.34 15.43 -35.13
C SER A 8 -40.62 14.08 -35.05
N LYS A 9 -40.60 13.29 -36.13
CA LYS A 9 -39.87 12.02 -36.18
C LYS A 9 -38.35 12.21 -36.25
N LEU A 10 -37.89 13.23 -36.99
CA LEU A 10 -36.47 13.58 -37.08
C LEU A 10 -35.89 14.03 -35.72
N LEU A 11 -36.65 14.83 -34.97
CA LEU A 11 -36.26 15.28 -33.63
C LEU A 11 -36.19 14.13 -32.62
N LEU A 12 -37.10 13.16 -32.70
CA LEU A 12 -37.08 11.95 -31.87
C LEU A 12 -35.86 11.07 -32.16
N ILE A 13 -35.51 10.88 -33.43
CA ILE A 13 -34.33 10.09 -33.83
C ILE A 13 -33.05 10.79 -33.36
N LEU A 14 -32.95 12.12 -33.52
CA LEU A 14 -31.79 12.89 -33.06
C LEU A 14 -31.60 12.80 -31.53
N SER A 15 -32.69 12.82 -30.76
CA SER A 15 -32.65 12.65 -29.30
C SER A 15 -32.15 11.27 -28.88
N ILE A 16 -32.56 10.21 -29.58
CA ILE A 16 -32.13 8.83 -29.28
C ILE A 16 -30.64 8.65 -29.57
N VAL A 17 -30.16 9.19 -30.69
CA VAL A 17 -28.74 9.14 -31.07
C VAL A 17 -27.88 9.89 -30.06
N LEU A 18 -28.33 11.07 -29.60
CA LEU A 18 -27.59 11.86 -28.61
C LEU A 18 -27.48 11.14 -27.25
N SER A 19 -28.54 10.45 -26.81
CA SER A 19 -28.51 9.65 -25.57
C SER A 19 -27.55 8.45 -25.63
N LEU A 20 -27.29 7.87 -26.81
CA LEU A 20 -26.36 6.75 -26.96
C LEU A 20 -24.89 7.17 -26.79
N ILE A 21 -24.56 8.44 -27.02
CA ILE A 21 -23.17 8.96 -26.91
C ILE A 21 -22.78 9.14 -25.43
N PHE A 22 -23.74 9.35 -24.52
CA PHE A 22 -23.47 9.49 -23.09
C PHE A 22 -23.08 8.17 -22.40
N PHE A 23 -23.38 7.01 -23.00
CA PHE A 23 -22.96 5.72 -22.45
C PHE A 23 -21.50 5.35 -22.78
N ALA A 24 -20.87 6.06 -23.72
CA ALA A 24 -19.48 5.80 -24.15
C ALA A 24 -18.46 6.74 -23.51
N ALA A 25 -18.89 7.69 -22.67
CA ALA A 25 -18.04 8.74 -22.11
C ALA A 25 -17.60 8.50 -20.66
N CYS A 26 -17.84 7.31 -20.12
CA CYS A 26 -17.33 6.88 -18.81
C CYS A 26 -16.31 5.76 -19.00
N ASP A 27 -15.34 5.97 -19.90
CA ASP A 27 -14.03 5.37 -19.68
C ASP A 27 -13.25 6.45 -18.94
N ASP A 28 -13.50 6.54 -17.63
CA ASP A 28 -12.47 6.99 -16.73
C ASP A 28 -11.36 5.96 -16.93
N THR A 29 -10.43 6.26 -17.85
CA THR A 29 -9.16 5.57 -17.87
C THR A 29 -8.44 6.02 -16.62
N GLU A 30 -8.87 5.49 -15.46
CA GLU A 30 -8.03 5.28 -14.31
C GLU A 30 -6.79 4.63 -14.89
N THR A 31 -5.71 5.40 -15.01
CA THR A 31 -4.43 4.88 -15.44
C THR A 31 -3.92 4.05 -14.27
N THR A 32 -4.55 2.90 -14.08
CA THR A 32 -4.10 1.90 -13.12
C THR A 32 -2.77 1.48 -13.68
N ASP A 33 -1.71 2.00 -13.08
CA ASP A 33 -0.36 1.57 -13.36
C ASP A 33 -0.35 0.07 -13.10
N GLU A 34 -0.44 -0.75 -14.17
CA GLU A 34 -0.57 -2.21 -14.07
C GLU A 34 0.74 -2.87 -13.60
N THR A 35 1.70 -2.09 -13.11
CA THR A 35 2.80 -2.64 -12.33
C THR A 35 2.25 -3.16 -11.02
N ASP A 36 2.20 -4.50 -10.90
CA ASP A 36 1.88 -5.20 -9.66
C ASP A 36 2.59 -4.53 -8.48
N PHE A 37 1.81 -3.99 -7.54
CA PHE A 37 2.37 -3.33 -6.37
C PHE A 37 3.16 -4.35 -5.56
N ALA A 38 4.43 -4.04 -5.31
CA ALA A 38 5.29 -4.86 -4.48
C ALA A 38 6.04 -3.96 -3.49
N LEU A 39 6.16 -4.44 -2.25
CA LEU A 39 6.88 -3.76 -1.18
C LEU A 39 7.93 -4.70 -0.60
N TYR A 40 9.16 -4.23 -0.57
CA TYR A 40 10.32 -4.97 -0.10
C TYR A 40 10.97 -4.19 1.01
N TYR A 41 11.34 -4.87 2.09
CA TYR A 41 12.15 -4.26 3.12
C TYR A 41 13.52 -4.90 3.07
N THR A 42 14.53 -4.07 2.84
CA THR A 42 15.93 -4.43 2.97
C THR A 42 16.46 -3.73 4.21
N GLY A 43 17.25 -4.43 5.01
CA GLY A 43 17.67 -3.93 6.31
C GLY A 43 18.81 -4.74 6.89
N MET A 44 19.40 -4.22 7.96
CA MET A 44 20.46 -4.91 8.68
C MET A 44 19.90 -6.18 9.31
N THR A 45 20.49 -7.33 8.97
CA THR A 45 20.10 -8.61 9.54
C THR A 45 20.71 -8.85 10.91
N ASP A 46 21.87 -8.24 11.21
CA ASP A 46 22.60 -8.38 12.48
C ASP A 46 22.54 -7.05 13.25
N ILE A 47 21.85 -7.03 14.39
CA ILE A 47 21.68 -5.85 15.23
C ILE A 47 22.26 -6.13 16.62
N GLY A 48 23.32 -5.41 17.00
CA GLY A 48 23.96 -5.57 18.30
C GLY A 48 23.24 -4.86 19.45
N PRO A 49 23.48 -5.27 20.71
CA PRO A 49 23.02 -4.52 21.88
C PRO A 49 23.66 -3.12 21.87
N SER A 50 22.86 -2.10 22.10
CA SER A 50 23.13 -0.65 21.96
C SER A 50 22.99 -0.07 20.55
N MET A 51 22.58 -0.84 19.54
CA MET A 51 22.22 -0.22 18.25
C MET A 51 20.93 0.57 18.38
N THR A 52 20.97 1.81 17.91
CA THR A 52 19.84 2.73 17.77
C THR A 52 19.89 3.36 16.39
N GLY A 53 18.74 3.53 15.74
CA GLY A 53 18.65 4.15 14.42
C GLY A 53 17.82 3.33 13.44
N VAL A 54 17.82 3.79 12.17
CA VAL A 54 17.05 3.14 11.10
C VAL A 54 17.72 1.82 10.73
N ILE A 55 16.98 0.72 10.87
CA ILE A 55 17.46 -0.64 10.60
C ILE A 55 16.96 -1.19 9.27
N SER A 56 15.89 -0.62 8.73
CA SER A 56 15.32 -1.02 7.45
C SER A 56 14.47 0.08 6.85
N THR A 57 14.56 0.25 5.53
CA THR A 57 13.75 1.17 4.74
C THR A 57 13.06 0.40 3.62
N PRO A 58 11.77 0.68 3.34
CA PRO A 58 11.08 0.00 2.26
C PRO A 58 11.58 0.47 0.89
N SER A 59 11.55 -0.44 -0.08
CA SER A 59 11.60 -0.19 -1.51
C SER A 59 10.32 -0.74 -2.12
N TYR A 60 9.79 -0.10 -3.17
CA TYR A 60 8.52 -0.53 -3.76
C TYR A 60 8.53 -0.42 -5.28
N ILE A 61 7.66 -1.19 -5.90
CA ILE A 61 7.30 -1.12 -7.31
C ILE A 61 5.85 -0.64 -7.39
N GLY A 62 5.55 0.23 -8.36
CA GLY A 62 4.23 0.86 -8.54
C GLY A 62 4.07 2.15 -7.72
N GLY A 63 2.83 2.43 -7.30
CA GLY A 63 2.47 3.64 -6.57
C GLY A 63 3.16 3.79 -5.20
N LYS A 64 3.34 5.04 -4.75
CA LYS A 64 3.94 5.32 -3.44
C LYS A 64 3.08 4.74 -2.30
N PRO A 65 3.63 3.86 -1.44
CA PRO A 65 2.92 3.30 -0.29
C PRO A 65 2.70 4.34 0.83
N SER A 66 1.69 4.11 1.68
CA SER A 66 1.30 4.99 2.78
C SER A 66 0.53 4.23 3.88
N GLY A 67 0.56 4.72 5.13
CA GLY A 67 -0.20 4.10 6.21
C GLY A 67 0.51 2.87 6.78
N PHE A 68 1.82 3.02 7.03
CA PHE A 68 2.64 1.96 7.59
C PHE A 68 2.38 1.77 9.08
N GLU A 69 2.08 0.55 9.50
CA GLU A 69 1.82 0.20 10.89
C GLU A 69 2.44 -1.15 11.27
N ILE A 70 3.16 -1.19 12.40
CA ILE A 70 3.61 -2.44 13.00
C ILE A 70 2.41 -3.21 13.55
N PHE A 71 2.00 -4.29 12.87
CA PHE A 71 0.84 -5.09 13.29
C PHE A 71 1.20 -6.24 14.23
N LYS A 72 2.43 -6.78 14.13
CA LYS A 72 2.88 -7.88 14.99
C LYS A 72 4.39 -7.88 15.11
N VAL A 73 4.86 -8.11 16.33
CA VAL A 73 6.26 -8.42 16.61
C VAL A 73 6.31 -9.81 17.19
N THR A 74 7.17 -10.68 16.68
CA THR A 74 7.35 -12.02 17.24
C THR A 74 8.80 -12.29 17.60
N LEU A 75 9.02 -13.00 18.70
CA LEU A 75 10.31 -13.49 19.17
C LEU A 75 10.26 -15.02 19.14
N ASP A 76 11.14 -15.67 18.37
CA ASP A 76 11.15 -17.13 18.17
C ASP A 76 9.78 -17.72 17.78
N GLY A 77 8.99 -16.95 17.04
CA GLY A 77 7.66 -17.34 16.56
C GLY A 77 6.50 -16.99 17.52
N GLU A 78 6.79 -16.58 18.76
CA GLU A 78 5.77 -16.16 19.72
C GLU A 78 5.53 -14.65 19.71
N SER A 79 4.31 -14.20 20.02
CA SER A 79 4.00 -12.77 20.06
C SER A 79 4.81 -12.07 21.17
N TYR A 80 5.50 -11.01 20.81
CA TYR A 80 6.36 -10.25 21.71
C TYR A 80 5.91 -8.78 21.72
N SER A 81 5.45 -8.28 22.86
CA SER A 81 5.08 -6.87 22.99
C SER A 81 6.32 -6.04 23.33
N SER A 82 6.62 -5.03 22.52
CA SER A 82 7.76 -4.15 22.74
C SER A 82 7.62 -2.86 21.95
N SER A 83 8.03 -1.76 22.58
CA SER A 83 8.15 -0.43 21.98
C SER A 83 9.55 -0.18 21.38
N SER A 84 10.40 -1.21 21.31
CA SER A 84 11.78 -1.08 20.81
C SER A 84 11.84 -0.79 19.32
N PHE A 85 10.78 -1.12 18.56
CA PHE A 85 10.66 -0.84 17.14
C PHE A 85 9.60 0.22 16.91
N VAL A 86 9.97 1.22 16.12
CA VAL A 86 9.09 2.29 15.69
C VAL A 86 9.11 2.32 14.17
N ILE A 87 7.94 2.44 13.55
CA ILE A 87 7.85 2.66 12.11
C ILE A 87 7.42 4.09 11.84
N ASN A 88 8.04 4.72 10.85
CA ASN A 88 7.55 5.98 10.31
C ASN A 88 6.30 5.68 9.46
N GLU A 89 5.16 6.27 9.82
CA GLU A 89 3.86 6.03 9.16
C GLU A 89 3.82 6.51 7.69
N ASP A 90 4.66 7.49 7.34
CA ASP A 90 4.72 8.13 6.02
C ASP A 90 5.78 7.49 5.11
N GLU A 91 6.93 7.13 5.67
CA GLU A 91 8.09 6.63 4.92
C GLU A 91 8.28 5.12 5.05
N GLY A 92 7.64 4.48 6.04
CA GLY A 92 7.79 3.07 6.37
C GLY A 92 9.16 2.71 6.95
N ALA A 93 10.05 3.68 7.18
CA ALA A 93 11.36 3.42 7.79
C ALA A 93 11.20 2.85 9.21
N ILE A 94 11.86 1.72 9.49
CA ILE A 94 11.83 1.07 10.79
C ILE A 94 13.08 1.48 11.57
N THR A 95 12.85 2.01 12.75
CA THR A 95 13.88 2.46 13.70
C THR A 95 13.87 1.56 14.92
N ILE A 96 15.06 1.27 15.45
CA ILE A 96 15.23 0.65 16.75
C ILE A 96 15.70 1.70 17.78
N SER A 97 15.07 1.74 18.95
CA SER A 97 15.33 2.76 19.97
C SER A 97 15.91 2.20 21.27
N GLU A 98 15.65 0.94 21.59
CA GLU A 98 16.13 0.29 22.83
C GLU A 98 16.40 -1.19 22.57
N THR A 99 17.66 -1.60 22.69
CA THR A 99 18.13 -2.99 22.52
C THR A 99 18.53 -3.66 23.84
N ALA A 100 18.35 -2.98 24.97
CA ALA A 100 18.65 -3.54 26.28
C ALA A 100 17.82 -4.81 26.53
N GLY A 101 18.50 -5.94 26.77
CA GLY A 101 17.86 -7.26 26.96
C GLY A 101 17.65 -8.07 25.68
N MET A 102 17.99 -7.55 24.49
CA MET A 102 17.84 -8.25 23.20
C MET A 102 19.10 -9.06 22.85
N TYR A 103 19.54 -9.94 23.76
CA TYR A 103 20.73 -10.76 23.54
C TYR A 103 20.30 -12.11 22.92
N GLN A 104 20.49 -12.30 21.60
CA GLN A 104 20.56 -13.62 20.90
C GLN A 104 19.28 -14.23 20.26
N TYR A 105 18.40 -13.48 19.59
CA TYR A 105 17.14 -14.07 19.08
C TYR A 105 16.72 -13.67 17.68
N GLN A 106 15.96 -14.55 17.00
CA GLN A 106 15.36 -14.27 15.70
C GLN A 106 14.01 -13.58 15.90
N LYS A 107 13.91 -12.32 15.49
CA LYS A 107 12.70 -11.52 15.64
C LYS A 107 12.05 -11.30 14.29
N SER A 108 10.73 -11.44 14.20
CA SER A 108 9.99 -11.08 12.98
C SER A 108 9.10 -9.88 13.24
N LEU A 109 9.13 -8.92 12.32
CA LEU A 109 8.29 -7.73 12.34
C LEU A 109 7.29 -7.82 11.19
N GLY A 110 6.02 -7.72 11.54
CA GLY A 110 4.91 -7.62 10.61
C GLY A 110 4.51 -6.16 10.45
N ASN A 111 4.42 -5.69 9.20
CA ASN A 111 3.90 -4.36 8.87
C ASN A 111 2.70 -4.46 7.91
N GLN A 112 1.77 -3.51 7.99
CA GLN A 112 0.69 -3.33 7.04
C GLN A 112 0.90 -2.06 6.19
N ASN A 113 0.58 -2.14 4.90
CA ASN A 113 0.45 -0.96 4.04
C ASN A 113 -0.77 -1.19 3.16
N ASN A 114 -1.73 -0.25 3.18
CA ASN A 114 -3.00 -0.37 2.45
C ASN A 114 -3.66 -1.77 2.61
N GLY A 115 -3.64 -2.32 3.84
CA GLY A 115 -4.22 -3.64 4.18
C GLY A 115 -3.38 -4.87 3.77
N HIS A 116 -2.22 -4.71 3.14
CA HIS A 116 -1.33 -5.82 2.77
C HIS A 116 -0.29 -6.07 3.86
N LEU A 117 -0.10 -7.34 4.24
CA LEU A 117 0.83 -7.78 5.29
C LEU A 117 2.23 -8.07 4.73
N PHE A 118 3.24 -7.46 5.33
CA PHE A 118 4.66 -7.66 5.00
C PHE A 118 5.42 -8.15 6.22
N GLY A 119 6.35 -9.08 6.00
CA GLY A 119 7.14 -9.71 7.05
C GLY A 119 8.63 -9.44 6.91
N LEU A 120 9.27 -9.07 8.02
CA LEU A 120 10.70 -8.84 8.15
C LEU A 120 11.27 -9.78 9.20
N LYS A 121 12.50 -10.25 9.00
CA LYS A 121 13.21 -11.09 9.96
C LYS A 121 14.56 -10.46 10.29
N TYR A 122 14.86 -10.36 11.57
CA TYR A 122 16.10 -9.84 12.12
C TYR A 122 16.75 -10.89 13.02
N LYS A 123 18.07 -10.85 13.11
CA LYS A 123 18.88 -11.63 14.03
C LYS A 123 19.67 -10.64 14.91
N PHE A 124 19.68 -10.88 16.21
CA PHE A 124 20.52 -10.13 17.15
C PHE A 124 21.76 -10.94 17.49
#